data_AF-A0A0B5HGL4-F1
#
_entry.id   AF-A0A0B5HGL4-F1
#
_cell.length_a   1.000
_cell.length_b   1.000
_cell.length_c   1.000
_cell.angle_alpha   90.00
_cell.angle_beta   90.00
_cell.angle_gamma   90.00
#
_symmetry.space_group_name_H-M   'P 1'
#
loop_
_entity.id
_entity.type
_entity.pdbx_description
1 polymer ?
#
loop_
_entity_poly.entity_id
_entity_poly.type
_entity_poly.pdbx_seq_one_letter_code
_entity_poly.pdbx_strand_id
1 'polypeptide(L)'
;AKQYQVAPDPARLLAFGVTLSDLVNALSANNINVGAGYIERNGEQYLVRVPGQLADEDSIRRAVVSAHDNIPITVGDLAEVKIGKELRTGAATQDGHETVLGTAMMLIGENSRIVSERVGSRLAEINKRLPPGIVATTVYDRTVLVDKTIATVQKNLVEGAILVIIVLFLFLGNLRAALLTAAVIPLALLATFTGMVQGGVSGNLMSLGALDFGLIVDGALIIVENCILRLAQAQREHGRLLERGERFEVVFNATREVFRPSLVSVIVIVLVNLPIFALSGVEGKMFHPMA
;
A
#
# COMPACT_ATOMS: atom_id res chain seq x y z
N ALA A 1 -6.47 23.95 15.66
CA ALA A 1 -7.93 24.06 15.90
C ALA A 1 -8.30 25.43 16.50
N LYS A 2 -9.60 25.81 16.51
CA LYS A 2 -10.10 26.99 17.25
C LYS A 2 -10.26 26.59 18.73
N GLN A 3 -9.64 27.33 19.66
CA GLN A 3 -9.80 27.10 21.10
C GLN A 3 -10.34 28.36 21.77
N TYR A 4 -11.36 28.21 22.62
CA TYR A 4 -11.79 29.29 23.51
C TYR A 4 -10.89 29.25 24.75
N GLN A 5 -10.12 30.31 24.96
CA GLN A 5 -9.24 30.46 26.10
C GLN A 5 -9.90 31.40 27.10
N VAL A 6 -10.12 30.90 28.31
CA VAL A 6 -10.54 31.71 29.46
C VAL A 6 -9.28 31.99 30.28
N ALA A 7 -8.83 33.24 30.29
CA ALA A 7 -7.63 33.70 30.99
C ALA A 7 -8.07 34.43 32.28
N PRO A 8 -8.04 33.78 33.45
CA PRO A 8 -8.50 34.39 34.69
C PRO A 8 -7.55 35.50 35.16
N ASP A 9 -8.10 36.60 35.67
CA ASP A 9 -7.32 37.68 36.28
C ASP A 9 -7.20 37.40 37.80
N PRO A 10 -5.99 37.10 38.32
CA PRO A 10 -5.80 36.79 39.73
C PRO A 10 -6.25 37.92 40.66
N ALA A 11 -6.12 39.18 40.25
CA ALA A 11 -6.53 40.32 41.07
C ALA A 11 -8.05 40.39 41.20
N ARG A 12 -8.78 40.08 40.13
CA ARG A 12 -10.26 40.05 40.14
C ARG A 12 -10.79 38.84 40.91
N LEU A 13 -10.20 37.66 40.73
CA LEU A 13 -10.54 36.48 41.53
C LEU A 13 -10.42 36.77 43.03
N LEU A 14 -9.34 37.41 43.46
CA LEU A 14 -9.14 37.81 44.85
C LEU A 14 -10.14 38.89 45.30
N ALA A 15 -10.41 39.90 44.49
CA ALA A 15 -11.35 40.99 44.82
C ALA A 15 -12.79 40.49 45.02
N PHE A 16 -13.20 39.49 44.25
CA PHE A 16 -14.53 38.87 44.35
C PHE A 16 -14.56 37.64 45.28
N GLY A 17 -13.43 37.24 45.87
CA GLY A 17 -13.33 36.09 46.76
C GLY A 17 -13.62 34.74 46.09
N VAL A 18 -13.39 34.63 44.78
CA VAL A 18 -13.67 33.42 43.98
C VAL A 18 -12.36 32.66 43.72
N THR A 19 -12.35 31.35 43.92
CA THR A 19 -11.16 30.53 43.63
C THR A 19 -11.10 30.12 42.16
N LEU A 20 -9.90 29.76 41.68
CA LEU A 20 -9.76 29.20 40.34
C LEU A 20 -10.58 27.91 40.16
N SER A 21 -10.69 27.09 41.21
CA SER A 21 -11.49 25.87 41.20
C SER A 21 -12.97 26.16 40.99
N ASP A 22 -13.49 27.23 41.61
CA ASP A 22 -14.90 27.64 41.45
C ASP A 22 -15.18 28.05 40.00
N LEU A 23 -14.26 28.78 39.38
CA LEU A 23 -14.36 29.17 37.97
C LEU A 23 -14.38 27.94 37.04
N VAL A 24 -13.50 26.96 37.27
CA VAL A 24 -13.46 25.71 36.48
C VAL A 24 -14.73 24.89 36.66
N ASN A 25 -15.22 24.76 37.90
CA ASN A 25 -16.45 24.04 38.20
C ASN A 25 -17.67 24.72 37.58
N ALA A 26 -17.76 26.05 37.67
CA ALA A 26 -18.83 26.82 37.06
C ALA A 26 -18.85 26.67 35.55
N LEU A 27 -17.71 26.77 34.88
CA LEU A 27 -17.63 26.55 33.43
C LEU A 27 -18.05 25.13 33.03
N SER A 28 -17.68 24.12 33.82
CA SER A 28 -18.08 22.73 33.57
C SER A 28 -19.59 22.52 33.77
N ALA A 29 -20.17 23.12 34.80
CA ALA A 29 -21.60 23.05 35.10
C ALA A 29 -22.47 23.84 34.10
N ASN A 30 -21.95 24.95 33.57
CA ASN A 30 -22.63 25.77 32.57
C ASN A 30 -22.38 25.31 31.12
N ASN A 31 -21.77 24.14 30.90
CA ASN A 31 -21.49 23.62 29.56
C ASN A 31 -22.03 22.20 29.36
N ILE A 32 -23.23 21.93 29.88
CA ILE A 32 -23.92 20.64 29.75
C ILE A 32 -25.29 20.83 29.10
N ASN A 33 -25.69 19.87 28.28
CA ASN A 33 -27.04 19.79 27.76
C ASN A 33 -27.84 18.78 28.60
N VAL A 34 -29.00 19.18 29.11
CA VAL A 34 -29.86 18.31 29.92
C VAL A 34 -31.15 18.02 29.16
N GLY A 35 -31.52 16.73 29.09
CA GLY A 35 -32.82 16.29 28.59
C GLY A 35 -33.86 16.38 29.70
N ALA A 36 -34.95 17.11 29.46
CA ALA A 36 -36.03 17.30 30.45
C ALA A 36 -37.21 16.33 30.22
N GLY A 37 -37.02 15.28 29.39
CA GLY A 37 -38.03 14.29 29.07
C GLY A 37 -38.99 14.74 27.97
N TYR A 38 -40.26 14.39 28.10
CA TYR A 38 -41.31 14.80 27.17
C TYR A 38 -42.59 15.17 27.92
N ILE A 39 -43.40 16.03 27.32
CA ILE A 39 -44.74 16.38 27.79
C ILE A 39 -45.73 15.80 26.78
N GLU A 40 -46.67 15.00 27.24
CA GLU A 40 -47.73 14.49 26.38
C GLU A 40 -48.92 15.45 26.36
N ARG A 41 -49.36 15.84 25.16
CA ARG A 41 -50.53 16.71 24.98
C ARG A 41 -51.28 16.28 23.73
N ASN A 42 -52.58 15.98 23.88
CA ASN A 42 -53.46 15.53 22.80
C ASN A 42 -52.97 14.28 22.03
N GLY A 43 -52.29 13.35 22.71
CA GLY A 43 -51.72 12.15 22.09
C GLY A 43 -50.41 12.38 21.33
N GLU A 44 -49.86 13.59 21.35
CA GLU A 44 -48.53 13.92 20.84
C GLU A 44 -47.53 14.11 21.98
N GLN A 45 -46.31 13.58 21.81
CA GLN A 45 -45.20 13.76 22.75
C GLN A 45 -44.30 14.93 22.34
N TYR A 46 -44.28 15.97 23.16
CA TYR A 46 -43.40 17.13 22.99
C TYR A 46 -42.11 16.89 23.76
N LEU A 47 -41.01 16.63 23.06
CA LEU A 47 -39.70 16.44 23.67
C LEU A 47 -39.16 17.76 24.22
N VAL A 48 -38.85 17.81 25.52
CA VAL A 48 -38.32 19.01 26.18
C VAL A 48 -36.80 18.88 26.31
N ARG A 49 -36.08 19.84 25.72
CA ARG A 49 -34.62 19.93 25.78
C ARG A 49 -34.21 21.26 26.38
N VAL A 50 -33.23 21.23 27.28
CA VAL A 50 -32.61 22.43 27.83
C VAL A 50 -31.18 22.50 27.27
N PRO A 51 -30.95 23.29 26.20
CA PRO A 51 -29.60 23.50 25.69
C PRO A 51 -28.83 24.39 26.67
N GLY A 52 -27.76 23.85 27.25
CA GLY A 52 -26.87 24.57 28.16
C GLY A 52 -25.42 24.55 27.69
N GLN A 53 -25.14 24.10 26.46
CA GLN A 53 -23.79 24.14 25.89
C GLN A 53 -23.40 25.57 25.48
N LEU A 54 -22.19 25.98 25.84
CA LEU A 54 -21.64 27.29 25.49
C LEU A 54 -21.21 27.29 24.01
N ALA A 55 -21.89 28.08 23.18
CA ALA A 55 -21.67 28.08 21.72
C ALA A 55 -20.61 29.09 21.25
N ASP A 56 -20.59 30.26 21.90
CA ASP A 56 -19.79 31.41 21.51
C ASP A 56 -19.11 32.07 22.71
N GLU A 57 -18.23 33.03 22.40
CA GLU A 57 -17.42 33.76 23.37
C GLU A 57 -18.30 34.52 24.38
N ASP A 58 -19.40 35.11 23.93
CA ASP A 58 -20.32 35.87 24.79
C ASP A 58 -21.09 34.96 25.75
N SER A 59 -21.46 33.76 25.31
CA SER A 59 -22.08 32.75 26.15
C SER A 59 -21.13 32.32 27.27
N ILE A 60 -19.84 32.14 26.95
CA ILE A 60 -18.81 31.84 27.95
C ILE A 60 -18.66 33.00 28.94
N ARG A 61 -18.59 34.25 28.47
CA ARG A 61 -18.48 35.43 29.34
C ARG A 61 -19.65 35.57 30.31
N ARG A 62 -20.87 35.29 29.87
CA ARG A 62 -22.10 35.41 30.68
C ARG A 62 -22.31 34.26 31.66
N ALA A 63 -21.51 33.19 31.59
CA ALA A 63 -21.66 32.06 32.51
C ALA A 63 -21.46 32.55 33.95
N VAL A 64 -22.41 32.19 34.83
CA VAL A 64 -22.40 32.63 36.22
C VAL A 64 -21.52 31.70 37.05
N VAL A 65 -20.62 32.30 37.82
CA VAL A 65 -19.64 31.58 38.67
C VAL A 65 -20.08 31.57 40.12
N SER A 66 -20.50 32.73 40.63
CA SER A 66 -20.98 32.90 42.00
C SER A 66 -21.97 34.06 42.05
N ALA A 67 -22.58 34.30 43.20
CA ALA A 67 -23.40 35.48 43.46
C ALA A 67 -23.04 36.08 44.82
N HIS A 68 -22.89 37.40 44.87
CA HIS A 68 -22.66 38.15 46.10
C HIS A 68 -23.76 39.20 46.24
N ASP A 69 -24.43 39.26 47.40
CA ASP A 69 -25.57 40.17 47.63
C ASP A 69 -26.62 40.16 46.50
N ASN A 70 -26.90 38.97 45.96
CA ASN A 70 -27.85 38.74 44.86
C ASN A 70 -27.44 39.35 43.50
N ILE A 71 -26.19 39.81 43.37
CA ILE A 71 -25.58 40.24 42.11
C ILE A 71 -24.76 39.06 41.53
N PRO A 72 -25.08 38.57 40.32
CA PRO A 72 -24.34 37.47 39.71
C PRO A 72 -22.96 37.92 39.28
N ILE A 73 -21.95 37.14 39.63
CA ILE A 73 -20.56 37.31 39.20
C ILE A 73 -20.34 36.36 38.02
N THR A 74 -20.00 36.92 36.87
CA THR A 74 -19.85 36.17 35.63
C THR A 74 -18.39 35.88 35.30
N VAL A 75 -18.15 34.95 34.37
CA VAL A 75 -16.81 34.67 33.85
C VAL A 75 -16.17 35.92 33.25
N GLY A 76 -16.93 36.79 32.59
CA GLY A 76 -16.43 38.05 32.03
C GLY A 76 -15.95 39.05 33.08
N ASP A 77 -16.49 38.99 34.29
CA ASP A 77 -16.03 39.81 35.41
C ASP A 77 -14.68 39.30 35.94
N LEU A 78 -14.46 37.98 35.90
CA LEU A 78 -13.31 37.30 36.51
C LEU A 78 -12.17 36.99 35.53
N ALA A 79 -12.45 36.91 34.23
CA ALA A 79 -11.53 36.39 33.22
C ALA A 79 -11.73 37.04 31.85
N GLU A 80 -10.64 37.15 31.09
CA GLU A 80 -10.69 37.48 29.67
C GLU A 80 -10.98 36.21 28.87
N VAL A 81 -12.11 36.20 28.14
CA VAL A 81 -12.41 35.14 27.18
C VAL A 81 -11.93 35.59 25.81
N LYS A 82 -11.12 34.78 25.13
CA LYS A 82 -10.65 35.06 23.77
C LYS A 82 -10.57 33.80 22.93
N ILE A 83 -10.69 33.97 21.63
CA ILE A 83 -10.42 32.90 20.66
C ILE A 83 -8.91 32.77 20.51
N GLY A 84 -8.35 31.79 21.19
CA GLY A 84 -6.95 31.42 21.11
C GLY A 84 -6.66 30.46 19.97
N LYS A 85 -5.36 30.24 19.77
CA LYS A 85 -4.83 29.18 18.93
C LYS A 85 -4.30 28.09 19.84
N GLU A 86 -4.50 26.85 19.42
CA GLU A 86 -3.83 25.70 20.02
C GLU A 86 -2.31 25.88 20.00
N LEU A 87 -1.64 25.37 21.03
CA LEU A 87 -0.19 25.47 21.13
C LEU A 87 0.45 24.81 19.90
N ARG A 88 1.26 25.57 19.16
CA ARG A 88 1.92 25.07 17.96
C ARG A 88 3.05 24.10 18.35
N THR A 89 2.84 22.81 18.17
CA THR A 89 3.82 21.75 18.47
C THR A 89 4.77 21.45 17.32
N GLY A 90 4.56 22.06 16.14
CA GLY A 90 5.41 21.87 14.97
C GLY A 90 5.14 22.85 13.84
N ALA A 91 6.03 22.85 12.86
CA ALA A 91 5.93 23.62 11.63
C ALA A 91 6.28 22.71 10.45
N ALA A 92 5.56 22.87 9.33
CA ALA A 92 5.92 22.26 8.07
C ALA A 92 6.28 23.36 7.08
N THR A 93 7.35 23.13 6.31
CA THR A 93 7.75 24.02 5.24
C THR A 93 7.94 23.22 3.96
N GLN A 94 7.63 23.84 2.83
CA GLN A 94 7.90 23.33 1.50
C GLN A 94 8.67 24.44 0.77
N ASP A 95 9.88 24.12 0.31
CA ASP A 95 10.75 25.06 -0.42
C ASP A 95 10.91 26.42 0.29
N GLY A 96 11.10 26.39 1.61
CA GLY A 96 11.30 27.59 2.43
C GLY A 96 10.02 28.36 2.80
N HIS A 97 8.85 27.93 2.34
CA HIS A 97 7.57 28.55 2.64
C HIS A 97 6.79 27.70 3.65
N GLU A 98 6.20 28.34 4.66
CA GLU A 98 5.36 27.66 5.64
C GLU A 98 4.11 27.09 4.95
N THR A 99 3.88 25.78 5.10
CA THR A 99 2.80 25.05 4.44
C THR A 99 2.06 24.14 5.40
N VAL A 100 0.87 23.71 5.00
CA VAL A 100 0.09 22.69 5.73
C VAL A 100 0.40 21.33 5.11
N LEU A 101 0.96 20.43 5.92
CA LEU A 101 1.25 19.07 5.48
C LEU A 101 0.10 18.13 5.87
N GLY A 102 -0.47 17.46 4.87
CA GLY A 102 -1.42 16.37 5.05
C GLY A 102 -0.79 15.03 4.65
N THR A 103 -0.97 14.00 5.48
CA THR A 103 -0.44 12.66 5.22
C THR A 103 -1.59 11.67 5.07
N ALA A 104 -1.61 10.94 3.95
CA ALA A 104 -2.48 9.78 3.78
C ALA A 104 -1.71 8.51 4.17
N MET A 105 -2.20 7.78 5.16
CA MET A 105 -1.61 6.51 5.59
C MET A 105 -2.36 5.34 4.98
N MET A 106 -1.60 4.40 4.41
CA MET A 106 -2.12 3.15 3.88
C MET A 106 -2.37 2.16 5.02
N LEU A 107 -3.46 1.38 4.92
CA LEU A 107 -3.71 0.27 5.84
C LEU A 107 -2.68 -0.84 5.66
N ILE A 108 -2.40 -1.59 6.72
CA ILE A 108 -1.47 -2.71 6.68
C ILE A 108 -2.01 -3.78 5.71
N GLY A 109 -1.17 -4.21 4.77
CA GLY A 109 -1.50 -5.25 3.79
C GLY A 109 -2.12 -4.75 2.47
N GLU A 110 -2.49 -3.47 2.38
CA GLU A 110 -2.96 -2.89 1.12
C GLU A 110 -1.83 -2.69 0.10
N ASN A 111 -2.20 -2.56 -1.18
CA ASN A 111 -1.27 -2.25 -2.25
C ASN A 111 -0.97 -0.75 -2.33
N SER A 112 0.30 -0.38 -2.19
CA SER A 112 0.74 1.02 -2.17
C SER A 112 0.43 1.80 -3.44
N ARG A 113 0.55 1.18 -4.62
CA ARG A 113 0.20 1.82 -5.89
C ARG A 113 -1.29 2.14 -5.96
N ILE A 114 -2.14 1.15 -5.68
CA ILE A 114 -3.60 1.29 -5.79
C ILE A 114 -4.11 2.35 -4.81
N VAL A 115 -3.54 2.42 -3.60
CA VAL A 115 -3.91 3.43 -2.61
C VAL A 115 -3.42 4.81 -3.03
N SER A 116 -2.18 4.96 -3.48
CA SER A 116 -1.65 6.23 -3.98
C SER A 116 -2.46 6.78 -5.16
N GLU A 117 -2.83 5.93 -6.14
CA GLU A 117 -3.67 6.33 -7.27
C GLU A 117 -5.05 6.82 -6.83
N ARG A 118 -5.70 6.11 -5.89
CA ARG A 118 -6.99 6.52 -5.30
C ARG A 118 -6.88 7.84 -4.53
N VAL A 119 -5.81 8.04 -3.77
CA VAL A 119 -5.57 9.30 -3.04
C VAL A 119 -5.32 10.44 -4.02
N GLY A 120 -4.51 10.22 -5.06
CA GLY A 120 -4.23 11.20 -6.10
C GLY A 120 -5.49 11.65 -6.85
N SER A 121 -6.35 10.70 -7.25
CA SER A 121 -7.61 11.04 -7.91
C SER A 121 -8.54 11.83 -6.99
N ARG A 122 -8.63 11.46 -5.71
CA ARG A 122 -9.44 12.17 -4.73
C ARG A 122 -8.90 13.57 -4.43
N LEU A 123 -7.58 13.73 -4.40
CA LEU A 123 -6.95 15.04 -4.21
C LEU A 123 -7.27 15.99 -5.36
N ALA A 124 -7.29 15.49 -6.60
CA ALA A 124 -7.68 16.26 -7.77
C ALA A 124 -9.15 16.73 -7.70
N GLU A 125 -10.05 15.92 -7.15
CA GLU A 125 -11.43 16.34 -6.90
C GLU A 125 -11.55 17.39 -5.78
N ILE A 126 -10.79 17.21 -4.69
CA ILE A 126 -10.78 18.16 -3.56
C ILE A 126 -10.26 19.52 -4.01
N ASN A 127 -9.19 19.56 -4.81
CA ASN A 127 -8.62 20.80 -5.33
C ASN A 127 -9.63 21.66 -6.10
N LYS A 128 -10.65 21.06 -6.73
CA LYS A 128 -11.71 21.80 -7.43
C LYS A 128 -12.69 22.53 -6.49
N ARG A 129 -12.77 22.11 -5.23
CA ARG A 129 -13.68 22.65 -4.21
C ARG A 129 -12.97 23.57 -3.22
N LEU A 130 -11.66 23.71 -3.32
CA LEU A 130 -10.89 24.56 -2.42
C LEU A 130 -11.20 26.04 -2.69
N PRO A 131 -11.20 26.88 -1.64
CA PRO A 131 -11.29 28.34 -1.78
C PRO A 131 -10.20 28.88 -2.71
N PRO A 132 -10.44 30.03 -3.38
CA PRO A 132 -9.43 30.68 -4.21
C PRO A 132 -8.16 30.98 -3.38
N GLY A 133 -6.99 30.67 -3.95
CA GLY A 133 -5.69 30.86 -3.30
C GLY A 133 -5.19 29.66 -2.50
N ILE A 134 -5.96 28.57 -2.36
CA ILE A 134 -5.53 27.32 -1.72
C ILE A 134 -5.32 26.24 -2.78
N VAL A 135 -4.11 25.68 -2.85
CA VAL A 135 -3.77 24.57 -3.74
C VAL A 135 -3.13 23.47 -2.91
N ALA A 136 -3.67 22.25 -3.00
CA ALA A 136 -3.04 21.08 -2.39
C ALA A 136 -2.16 20.37 -3.42
N THR A 137 -0.84 20.39 -3.21
CA THR A 137 0.14 19.71 -4.06
C THR A 137 0.66 18.45 -3.40
N THR A 138 0.81 17.37 -4.17
CA THR A 138 1.44 16.13 -3.72
C THR A 138 2.94 16.35 -3.54
N VAL A 139 3.43 16.22 -2.30
CA VAL A 139 4.87 16.35 -1.96
C VAL A 139 5.62 15.03 -2.13
N TYR A 140 4.94 13.91 -1.85
CA TYR A 140 5.54 12.57 -1.91
C TYR A 140 4.54 11.57 -2.48
N ASP A 141 4.93 10.90 -3.57
CA ASP A 141 4.14 9.85 -4.21
C ASP A 141 4.98 8.59 -4.43
N ARG A 142 4.59 7.50 -3.76
CA ARG A 142 5.23 6.18 -3.89
C ARG A 142 5.02 5.55 -5.26
N THR A 143 3.96 5.90 -5.99
CA THR A 143 3.64 5.31 -7.30
C THR A 143 4.77 5.55 -8.29
N VAL A 144 5.39 6.73 -8.28
CA VAL A 144 6.52 7.08 -9.16
C VAL A 144 7.67 6.07 -9.05
N LEU A 145 8.02 5.66 -7.84
CA LEU A 145 9.10 4.69 -7.63
C LEU A 145 8.67 3.30 -8.12
N VAL A 146 7.44 2.88 -7.79
CA VAL A 146 6.90 1.59 -8.19
C VAL A 146 6.78 1.48 -9.71
N ASP A 147 6.31 2.52 -10.40
CA ASP A 147 6.23 2.61 -11.86
C ASP A 147 7.59 2.46 -12.54
N LYS A 148 8.56 3.27 -12.12
CA LYS A 148 9.92 3.18 -12.66
C LYS A 148 10.53 1.80 -12.44
N THR A 149 10.27 1.21 -11.29
CA THR A 149 10.76 -0.13 -10.95
C THR A 149 10.13 -1.18 -11.87
N ILE A 150 8.80 -1.19 -12.02
CA ILE A 150 8.09 -2.12 -12.92
C ILE A 150 8.55 -1.93 -14.36
N ALA A 151 8.67 -0.69 -14.84
CA ALA A 151 9.14 -0.42 -16.20
C ALA A 151 10.56 -0.93 -16.44
N THR A 152 11.45 -0.77 -15.46
CA THR A 152 12.84 -1.28 -15.53
C THR A 152 12.85 -2.80 -15.55
N VAL A 153 12.08 -3.45 -14.67
CA VAL A 153 11.96 -4.90 -14.61
C VAL A 153 11.36 -5.45 -15.91
N GLN A 154 10.30 -4.86 -16.43
CA GLN A 154 9.70 -5.24 -17.71
C GLN A 154 10.72 -5.14 -18.85
N LYS A 155 11.46 -4.01 -18.92
CA LYS A 155 12.50 -3.82 -19.93
C LYS A 155 13.57 -4.92 -19.82
N ASN A 156 14.07 -5.19 -18.61
CA ASN A 156 15.07 -6.22 -18.37
C ASN A 156 14.55 -7.63 -18.69
N LEU A 157 13.29 -7.95 -18.39
CA LEU A 157 12.68 -9.23 -18.73
C LEU A 157 12.59 -9.41 -20.25
N VAL A 158 12.19 -8.37 -20.97
CA VAL A 158 12.08 -8.41 -22.43
C VAL A 158 13.46 -8.52 -23.08
N GLU A 159 14.42 -7.70 -22.66
CA GLU A 159 15.79 -7.74 -23.17
C GLU A 159 16.48 -9.08 -22.86
N GLY A 160 16.31 -9.60 -21.64
CA GLY A 160 16.82 -10.91 -21.22
C GLY A 160 16.21 -12.06 -22.02
N ALA A 161 14.89 -12.06 -22.21
CA ALA A 161 14.21 -13.07 -23.01
C ALA A 161 14.69 -13.06 -24.47
N ILE A 162 14.86 -11.87 -25.07
CA ILE A 162 15.42 -11.73 -26.43
C ILE A 162 16.84 -12.29 -26.49
N LEU A 163 17.69 -11.98 -25.52
CA LEU A 163 19.07 -12.47 -25.47
C LEU A 163 19.11 -13.99 -25.39
N VAL A 164 18.29 -14.60 -24.52
CA VAL A 164 18.17 -16.07 -24.44
C VAL A 164 17.71 -16.66 -25.77
N ILE A 165 16.70 -16.06 -26.42
CA ILE A 165 16.22 -16.52 -27.73
C ILE A 165 17.33 -16.46 -28.79
N ILE A 166 18.12 -15.38 -28.83
CA ILE A 166 19.24 -15.24 -29.77
C ILE A 166 20.28 -16.34 -29.53
N VAL A 167 20.65 -16.59 -28.26
CA VAL A 167 21.61 -17.65 -27.90
C VAL A 167 21.05 -19.03 -28.28
N LEU A 168 19.77 -19.30 -28.04
CA LEU A 168 19.12 -20.55 -28.48
C LEU A 168 19.19 -20.73 -29.99
N PHE A 169 18.92 -19.68 -30.78
CA PHE A 169 19.05 -19.76 -32.24
C PHE A 169 20.49 -20.06 -32.68
N LEU A 170 21.49 -19.48 -32.01
CA LEU A 170 22.90 -19.71 -32.30
C LEU A 170 23.33 -21.16 -32.02
N PHE A 171 22.90 -21.72 -30.87
CA PHE A 171 23.31 -23.06 -30.44
C PHE A 171 22.57 -24.18 -31.18
N LEU A 172 21.24 -24.06 -31.38
CA LEU A 172 20.47 -25.13 -32.00
C LEU A 172 20.59 -25.16 -33.53
N GLY A 173 20.86 -24.02 -34.19
CA GLY A 173 20.92 -23.90 -35.66
C GLY A 173 19.62 -24.26 -36.41
N ASN A 174 18.58 -24.71 -35.69
CA ASN A 174 17.29 -25.13 -36.22
C ASN A 174 16.18 -24.20 -35.72
N LEU A 175 15.63 -23.41 -36.63
CA LEU A 175 14.61 -22.40 -36.33
C LEU A 175 13.38 -22.99 -35.62
N ARG A 176 12.95 -24.19 -36.01
CA ARG A 176 11.75 -24.84 -35.45
C ARG A 176 11.97 -25.29 -34.02
N ALA A 177 13.15 -25.83 -33.73
CA ALA A 177 13.51 -26.25 -32.39
C ALA A 177 13.69 -25.06 -31.44
N ALA A 178 14.39 -24.02 -31.90
CA ALA A 178 14.56 -22.80 -31.14
C ALA A 178 13.23 -22.11 -30.81
N LEU A 179 12.27 -22.06 -31.76
CA LEU A 179 10.93 -21.53 -31.50
C LEU A 179 10.14 -22.39 -30.49
N LEU A 180 10.27 -23.71 -30.56
CA LEU A 180 9.60 -24.62 -29.63
C LEU A 180 10.14 -24.44 -28.21
N THR A 181 11.45 -24.34 -28.05
CA THR A 181 12.08 -24.05 -26.75
C THR A 181 11.75 -22.64 -26.26
N ALA A 182 11.76 -21.63 -27.14
CA ALA A 182 11.39 -20.25 -26.80
C ALA A 182 9.93 -20.13 -26.32
N ALA A 183 9.01 -20.96 -26.84
CA ALA A 183 7.62 -20.98 -26.41
C ALA A 183 7.44 -21.46 -24.95
N VAL A 184 8.41 -22.16 -24.38
CA VAL A 184 8.39 -22.59 -22.96
C VAL A 184 8.52 -21.39 -22.02
N ILE A 185 9.26 -20.34 -22.40
CA ILE A 185 9.45 -19.14 -21.58
C ILE A 185 8.11 -18.46 -21.21
N PRO A 186 7.24 -18.04 -22.16
CA PRO A 186 5.98 -17.40 -21.82
C PRO A 186 5.00 -18.33 -21.10
N LEU A 187 5.03 -19.64 -21.40
CA LEU A 187 4.22 -20.63 -20.70
C LEU A 187 4.63 -20.76 -19.23
N ALA A 188 5.93 -20.82 -18.95
CA ALA A 188 6.47 -20.88 -17.60
C ALA A 188 6.16 -19.59 -16.83
N LEU A 189 6.38 -18.42 -17.44
CA LEU A 189 6.02 -17.14 -16.83
C LEU A 189 4.53 -17.06 -16.50
N LEU A 190 3.65 -17.51 -17.40
CA LEU A 190 2.20 -17.54 -17.16
C LEU A 190 1.84 -18.46 -15.99
N ALA A 191 2.46 -19.64 -15.90
CA ALA A 191 2.29 -20.54 -14.77
C ALA A 191 2.77 -19.91 -13.46
N THR A 192 3.93 -19.27 -13.46
CA THR A 192 4.48 -18.59 -12.27
C THR A 192 3.60 -17.44 -11.82
N PHE A 193 3.18 -16.55 -12.73
CA PHE A 193 2.28 -15.44 -12.38
C PHE A 193 0.93 -15.95 -11.86
N THR A 194 0.39 -17.03 -12.43
CA THR A 194 -0.84 -17.64 -11.94
C THR A 194 -0.67 -18.16 -10.51
N GLY A 195 0.46 -18.82 -10.22
CA GLY A 195 0.78 -19.28 -8.87
C GLY A 195 0.97 -18.14 -7.86
N MET A 196 1.66 -17.06 -8.26
CA MET A 196 1.86 -15.87 -7.42
C MET A 196 0.52 -15.21 -7.04
N VAL A 197 -0.40 -15.08 -8.00
CA VAL A 197 -1.73 -14.52 -7.75
C VAL A 197 -2.54 -15.38 -6.78
N GLN A 198 -2.47 -16.71 -6.90
CA GLN A 198 -3.14 -17.63 -5.98
C GLN A 198 -2.49 -17.64 -4.58
N GLY A 199 -1.17 -17.51 -4.51
CA GLY A 199 -0.40 -17.44 -3.26
C GLY A 199 -0.42 -16.07 -2.57
N GLY A 200 -1.05 -15.06 -3.17
CA GLY A 200 -1.07 -13.69 -2.63
C GLY A 200 0.30 -13.02 -2.61
N VAL A 201 1.27 -13.50 -3.41
CA VAL A 201 2.63 -12.97 -3.45
C VAL A 201 2.64 -11.75 -4.37
N SER A 202 3.10 -10.61 -3.84
CA SER A 202 3.17 -9.36 -4.61
C SER A 202 4.22 -9.46 -5.72
N GLY A 203 3.87 -9.06 -6.95
CA GLY A 203 4.82 -8.85 -8.04
C GLY A 203 5.70 -7.63 -7.82
N ASN A 204 6.67 -7.74 -6.92
CA ASN A 204 7.67 -6.71 -6.63
C ASN A 204 9.02 -7.06 -7.29
N LEU A 205 9.97 -6.13 -7.24
CA LEU A 205 11.28 -6.30 -7.87
C LEU A 205 12.04 -7.55 -7.39
N MET A 206 11.91 -7.94 -6.12
CA MET A 206 12.57 -9.15 -5.59
C MET A 206 11.94 -10.41 -6.18
N SER A 207 10.61 -10.48 -6.22
CA SER A 207 9.89 -11.64 -6.79
C SER A 207 10.04 -11.76 -8.31
N LEU A 208 10.02 -10.65 -9.06
CA LEU A 208 10.25 -10.69 -10.51
C LEU A 208 11.72 -10.89 -10.85
N GLY A 209 12.64 -10.40 -10.01
CA GLY A 209 14.08 -10.59 -10.17
C GLY A 209 14.53 -12.03 -9.94
N ALA A 210 13.73 -12.81 -9.21
CA ALA A 210 13.96 -14.25 -9.01
C ALA A 210 13.65 -15.11 -10.25
N LEU A 211 13.00 -14.55 -11.27
CA LEU A 211 12.69 -15.25 -12.51
C LEU A 211 13.96 -15.44 -13.34
N ASP A 212 14.67 -16.53 -13.09
CA ASP A 212 15.85 -16.91 -13.85
C ASP A 212 15.47 -17.61 -15.16
N PHE A 213 15.61 -16.91 -16.28
CA PHE A 213 15.35 -17.47 -17.61
C PHE A 213 16.25 -18.66 -17.94
N GLY A 214 17.49 -18.70 -17.43
CA GLY A 214 18.41 -19.81 -17.63
C GLY A 214 17.85 -21.09 -17.03
N LEU A 215 17.39 -21.02 -15.78
CA LEU A 215 16.78 -22.16 -15.08
C LEU A 215 15.45 -22.58 -15.70
N ILE A 216 14.63 -21.62 -16.17
CA ILE A 216 13.34 -21.91 -16.80
C ILE A 216 13.48 -22.69 -18.11
N VAL A 217 14.54 -22.41 -18.88
CA VAL A 217 14.72 -22.99 -20.22
C VAL A 217 15.58 -24.25 -20.23
N ASP A 218 16.46 -24.43 -19.25
CA ASP A 218 17.46 -25.51 -19.20
C ASP A 218 16.85 -26.91 -19.43
N GLY A 219 15.79 -27.26 -18.69
CA GLY A 219 15.16 -28.58 -18.82
C GLY A 219 14.58 -28.84 -20.22
N ALA A 220 13.93 -27.84 -20.82
CA ALA A 220 13.38 -27.96 -22.17
C ALA A 220 14.49 -28.00 -23.23
N LEU A 221 15.55 -27.21 -23.04
CA LEU A 221 16.71 -27.16 -23.92
C LEU A 221 17.41 -28.52 -24.00
N ILE A 222 17.71 -29.15 -22.86
CA ILE A 222 18.38 -30.46 -22.79
C ILE A 222 17.57 -31.53 -23.55
N ILE A 223 16.25 -31.54 -23.37
CA ILE A 223 15.36 -32.51 -24.03
C ILE A 223 15.33 -32.29 -25.54
N VAL A 224 15.16 -31.04 -25.98
CA VAL A 224 15.07 -30.69 -27.41
C VAL A 224 16.39 -30.96 -28.12
N GLU A 225 17.52 -30.61 -27.50
CA GLU A 225 18.86 -30.87 -28.04
C GLU A 225 19.11 -32.38 -28.20
N ASN A 226 18.81 -33.18 -27.18
CA ASN A 226 18.99 -34.63 -27.27
C ASN A 226 18.09 -35.25 -28.35
N CYS A 227 16.84 -34.79 -28.46
CA CYS A 227 15.93 -35.26 -29.51
C CYS A 227 16.46 -34.96 -30.92
N ILE A 228 17.01 -33.75 -31.15
CA ILE A 228 17.60 -33.38 -32.44
C ILE A 228 18.83 -34.22 -32.75
N LEU A 229 19.70 -34.42 -31.76
CA LEU A 229 20.90 -35.23 -31.90
C LEU A 229 20.55 -36.69 -32.28
N ARG A 230 19.61 -37.29 -31.56
CA ARG A 230 19.14 -38.67 -31.81
C ARG A 230 18.41 -38.81 -33.14
N LEU A 231 17.58 -37.84 -33.53
CA LEU A 231 16.95 -37.81 -34.86
C LEU A 231 18.00 -37.71 -35.99
N ALA A 232 19.03 -36.88 -35.81
CA ALA A 232 20.10 -36.72 -36.79
C ALA A 232 21.01 -37.95 -36.90
N GLN A 233 21.18 -38.72 -35.81
CA GLN A 233 21.87 -40.01 -35.80
C GLN A 233 21.03 -41.08 -36.51
N ALA A 234 19.77 -41.27 -36.11
CA ALA A 234 18.88 -42.26 -36.72
C ALA A 234 18.66 -42.03 -38.23
N GLN A 235 18.57 -40.76 -38.64
CA GLN A 235 18.46 -40.42 -40.07
C GLN A 235 19.74 -40.74 -40.86
N ARG A 236 20.92 -40.63 -40.23
CA ARG A 236 22.21 -41.02 -40.84
C ARG A 236 22.35 -42.54 -40.94
N GLU A 237 21.94 -43.28 -39.91
CA GLU A 237 21.99 -44.74 -39.88
C GLU A 237 21.05 -45.38 -40.92
N HIS A 238 19.85 -44.84 -41.09
CA HIS A 238 18.89 -45.36 -42.07
C HIS A 238 19.13 -44.86 -43.50
N GLY A 239 19.95 -43.82 -43.71
CA GLY A 239 20.23 -43.24 -45.03
C GLY A 239 19.02 -42.64 -45.75
N ARG A 240 17.85 -42.55 -45.08
CA ARG A 240 16.59 -42.01 -45.61
C ARG A 240 15.92 -41.10 -44.58
N LEU A 241 14.97 -40.30 -45.05
CA LEU A 241 14.07 -39.57 -44.14
C LEU A 241 13.24 -40.58 -43.34
N LEU A 242 13.22 -40.40 -42.02
CA LEU A 242 12.42 -41.21 -41.09
C LEU A 242 10.93 -40.98 -41.34
N GLU A 243 10.14 -42.05 -41.27
CA GLU A 243 8.68 -41.97 -41.27
C GLU A 243 8.15 -41.38 -39.95
N ARG A 244 6.89 -40.94 -39.93
CA ARG A 244 6.31 -40.31 -38.72
C ARG A 244 6.37 -41.24 -37.50
N GLY A 245 6.06 -42.52 -37.66
CA GLY A 245 6.11 -43.51 -36.57
C GLY A 245 7.51 -43.64 -35.97
N GLU A 246 8.52 -43.80 -36.82
CA GLU A 246 9.93 -43.90 -36.42
C GLU A 246 10.42 -42.64 -35.72
N ARG A 247 9.98 -41.44 -36.17
CA ARG A 247 10.31 -40.18 -35.48
C ARG A 247 9.74 -40.11 -34.07
N PHE A 248 8.50 -40.54 -33.87
CA PHE A 248 7.89 -40.56 -32.54
C PHE A 248 8.62 -41.51 -31.60
N GLU A 249 9.01 -42.69 -32.09
CA GLU A 249 9.76 -43.66 -31.30
C GLU A 249 11.16 -43.13 -30.91
N VAL A 250 11.88 -42.53 -31.86
CA VAL A 250 13.19 -41.91 -31.59
C VAL A 250 13.05 -40.76 -30.58
N VAL A 251 12.05 -39.90 -30.73
CA VAL A 251 11.80 -38.79 -29.77
C VAL A 251 11.43 -39.31 -28.38
N PHE A 252 10.61 -40.37 -28.30
CA PHE A 252 10.24 -40.98 -27.02
C PHE A 252 11.46 -41.55 -26.30
N ASN A 253 12.30 -42.31 -27.01
CA ASN A 253 13.52 -42.90 -26.46
C ASN A 253 14.53 -41.82 -26.07
N ALA A 254 14.73 -40.80 -26.91
CA ALA A 254 15.60 -39.67 -26.62
C ALA A 254 15.15 -38.88 -25.39
N THR A 255 13.84 -38.64 -25.25
CA THR A 255 13.29 -37.96 -24.06
C THR A 255 13.51 -38.79 -22.81
N ARG A 256 13.25 -40.11 -22.86
CA ARG A 256 13.39 -41.01 -21.71
C ARG A 256 14.82 -41.12 -21.19
N GLU A 257 15.81 -40.98 -22.06
CA GLU A 257 17.24 -40.99 -21.71
C GLU A 257 17.61 -39.80 -20.80
N VAL A 258 17.17 -38.59 -21.15
CA VAL A 258 17.52 -37.35 -20.43
C VAL A 258 16.50 -36.91 -19.39
N PHE A 259 15.33 -37.55 -19.35
CA PHE A 259 14.25 -37.20 -18.42
C PHE A 259 14.68 -37.33 -16.96
N ARG A 260 15.35 -38.44 -16.58
CA ARG A 260 15.80 -38.66 -15.19
C ARG A 260 16.83 -37.61 -14.76
N PRO A 261 17.93 -37.36 -15.49
CA PRO A 261 18.87 -36.28 -15.15
C PRO A 261 18.22 -34.90 -15.04
N SER A 262 17.35 -34.55 -16.00
CA SER A 262 16.67 -33.24 -16.01
C SER A 262 15.75 -33.07 -14.79
N LEU A 263 14.98 -34.09 -14.43
CA LEU A 263 14.11 -34.05 -13.26
C LEU A 263 14.89 -33.94 -11.95
N VAL A 264 16.03 -34.62 -11.83
CA VAL A 264 16.91 -34.48 -10.66
C VAL A 264 17.47 -33.06 -10.56
N SER A 265 17.87 -32.45 -11.68
CA SER A 265 18.33 -31.05 -11.71
C SER A 265 17.27 -30.09 -11.16
N VAL A 266 16.02 -30.20 -11.61
CA VAL A 266 14.90 -29.37 -11.13
C VAL A 266 14.64 -29.59 -9.64
N ILE A 267 14.69 -30.83 -9.15
CA ILE A 267 14.52 -31.12 -7.71
C ILE A 267 15.64 -30.47 -6.89
N VAL A 268 16.89 -30.49 -7.37
CA VAL A 268 18.01 -29.85 -6.67
C VAL A 268 17.80 -28.34 -6.58
N ILE A 269 17.35 -27.69 -7.65
CA ILE A 269 17.02 -26.25 -7.65
C ILE A 269 15.93 -25.93 -6.61
N VAL A 270 14.88 -26.75 -6.54
CA VAL A 270 13.81 -26.57 -5.53
C VAL A 270 14.35 -26.77 -4.12
N LEU A 271 15.16 -27.82 -3.87
CA LEU A 271 15.72 -28.11 -2.56
C LEU A 271 16.69 -27.03 -2.07
N VAL A 272 17.42 -26.37 -2.98
CA VAL A 272 18.32 -25.27 -2.64
C VAL A 272 17.55 -24.02 -2.20
N ASN A 273 16.34 -23.80 -2.73
CA ASN A 273 15.50 -22.66 -2.34
C ASN A 273 14.64 -22.93 -1.10
N LEU A 274 14.40 -24.19 -0.73
CA LEU A 274 13.59 -24.56 0.44
C LEU A 274 14.04 -23.90 1.77
N PRO A 275 15.35 -23.79 2.09
CA PRO A 275 15.80 -23.15 3.34
C PRO A 275 15.44 -21.67 3.45
N ILE A 276 15.13 -20.98 2.34
CA ILE A 276 14.73 -19.57 2.34
C ILE A 276 13.44 -19.36 3.14
N PHE A 277 12.54 -20.36 3.14
CA PHE A 277 11.32 -20.33 3.96
C PHE A 277 11.59 -20.40 5.47
N ALA A 278 12.79 -20.78 5.90
CA ALA A 278 13.16 -20.74 7.31
C ALA A 278 13.62 -19.35 7.79
N LEU A 279 13.86 -18.40 6.87
CA LEU A 279 14.27 -17.04 7.22
C LEU A 279 13.12 -16.28 7.89
N SER A 280 13.39 -15.66 9.02
CA SER A 280 12.40 -14.86 9.76
C SER A 280 12.75 -13.36 9.71
N GLY A 281 11.81 -12.50 10.11
CA GLY A 281 12.02 -11.06 10.18
C GLY A 281 12.06 -10.35 8.82
N VAL A 282 12.99 -9.40 8.68
CA VAL A 282 13.11 -8.56 7.47
C VAL A 282 13.62 -9.37 6.29
N GLU A 283 14.59 -10.25 6.52
CA GLU A 283 15.17 -11.13 5.50
C GLU A 283 14.10 -12.08 4.94
N GLY A 284 13.31 -12.72 5.80
CA GLY A 284 12.19 -13.56 5.39
C GLY A 284 11.22 -12.81 4.47
N LYS A 285 10.78 -11.60 4.87
CA LYS A 285 9.88 -10.78 4.03
C LYS A 285 10.47 -10.38 2.68
N MET A 286 11.79 -10.28 2.56
CA MET A 286 12.46 -9.93 1.30
C MET A 286 12.66 -11.14 0.38
N PHE A 287 13.00 -12.31 0.93
CA PHE A 287 13.40 -13.47 0.14
C PHE A 287 12.34 -14.57 0.01
N HIS A 288 11.32 -14.61 0.86
CA HIS A 288 10.19 -15.54 0.67
C HIS A 288 9.52 -15.41 -0.71
N PRO A 289 9.32 -14.21 -1.28
CA PRO A 289 8.75 -14.08 -2.63
C PRO A 289 9.66 -14.59 -3.77
N MET A 290 10.93 -14.88 -3.49
CA MET A 290 11.91 -15.38 -4.46
C MET A 290 11.98 -16.92 -4.48
N ALA A 291 11.62 -17.58 -3.38
CA ALA A 291 11.64 -19.05 -3.24
C ALA A 291 10.30 -19.68 -3.66
#